data_AF-V8N687-F1
#
_entry.id   AF-V8N687-F1
#
_cell.length_a   1.000
_cell.length_b   1.000
_cell.length_c   1.000
_cell.angle_alpha   90.00
_cell.angle_beta   90.00
_cell.angle_gamma   90.00
#
_symmetry.space_group_name_H-M   'P 1'
#
loop_
_entity.id
_entity.type
_entity.pdbx_description
1 polymer ?
#
loop_
_entity_poly.entity_id
_entity_poly.type
_entity_poly.pdbx_seq_one_letter_code
_entity_poly.pdbx_strand_id
1 'polypeptide(L)'
;MSKSKYNGIEPEDIIQKYGIDTVRLYILFTAPPEQDILWEAKTDAIPGVLRWQTRIWHLATKFIEARNSGPLPSPHLLNQKDKLNAKHIWTQKNFTVSEVTEYFLEDYLFNGIISRLMGLSNIL
;
A
#
# COMPACT_ATOMS: atom_id res chain seq x y z
N MET A 1 21.19 2.09 -16.62
CA MET A 1 22.46 1.91 -15.88
C MET A 1 23.40 1.03 -16.70
N SER A 2 24.72 1.25 -16.70
CA SER A 2 25.68 0.40 -17.42
C SER A 2 27.00 0.24 -16.67
N LYS A 3 27.64 -0.94 -16.83
CA LYS A 3 28.95 -1.23 -16.24
C LYS A 3 30.02 -0.23 -16.71
N SER A 4 30.01 0.12 -17.99
CA SER A 4 30.97 1.08 -18.59
C SER A 4 30.85 2.51 -18.03
N LYS A 5 29.67 2.89 -17.52
CA LYS A 5 29.43 4.22 -16.93
C LYS A 5 29.59 4.23 -15.41
N TYR A 6 29.88 3.07 -14.79
CA TYR A 6 29.99 2.90 -13.34
C TYR A 6 28.84 3.57 -12.56
N ASN A 7 27.63 3.56 -13.15
CA ASN A 7 26.43 4.20 -12.58
C ASN A 7 25.35 3.16 -12.21
N GLY A 8 25.76 1.90 -12.05
CA GLY A 8 24.93 0.87 -11.46
C GLY A 8 24.76 1.12 -9.97
N ILE A 9 23.61 0.70 -9.44
CA ILE A 9 23.30 0.77 -8.02
C ILE A 9 23.21 -0.66 -7.53
N GLU A 10 23.94 -0.97 -6.46
CA GLU A 10 23.93 -2.28 -5.85
C GLU A 10 22.58 -2.49 -5.12
N PRO A 11 21.76 -3.47 -5.51
CA PRO A 11 20.45 -3.68 -4.89
C PRO A 11 20.57 -4.05 -3.41
N GLU A 12 21.63 -4.79 -3.05
CA GLU A 12 21.86 -5.28 -1.69
C GLU A 12 21.94 -4.14 -0.66
N ASP A 13 22.61 -3.03 -1.00
CA ASP A 13 22.74 -1.87 -0.11
C ASP A 13 21.37 -1.28 0.29
N ILE A 14 20.45 -1.23 -0.68
CA ILE A 14 19.10 -0.67 -0.49
C ILE A 14 18.21 -1.68 0.23
N ILE A 15 18.34 -2.97 -0.10
CA ILE A 15 17.61 -4.06 0.56
C ILE A 15 18.00 -4.16 2.04
N GLN A 16 19.29 -4.09 2.38
CA GLN A 16 19.75 -4.11 3.76
C GLN A 16 19.22 -2.92 4.56
N LYS A 17 19.10 -1.75 3.92
CA LYS A 17 18.62 -0.54 4.59
C LYS A 17 17.11 -0.50 4.81
N TYR A 18 16.32 -0.96 3.84
CA TYR A 18 14.87 -0.75 3.83
C TYR A 18 14.04 -2.04 3.83
N GLY A 19 14.64 -3.20 3.57
CA GLY A 19 13.96 -4.47 3.44
C GLY A 19 13.43 -4.73 2.03
N ILE A 20 13.35 -6.02 1.67
CA ILE A 20 13.02 -6.47 0.32
C ILE A 20 11.62 -6.01 -0.14
N ASP A 21 10.62 -6.06 0.75
CA ASP A 21 9.25 -5.70 0.40
C ASP A 21 9.09 -4.21 0.13
N THR A 22 9.77 -3.36 0.92
CA THR A 22 9.78 -1.92 0.71
C THR A 22 10.40 -1.57 -0.63
N VAL A 23 11.52 -2.21 -0.99
CA VAL A 23 12.18 -1.98 -2.28
C VAL A 23 11.30 -2.44 -3.45
N ARG A 24 10.67 -3.61 -3.34
CA ARG A 24 9.76 -4.12 -4.38
C ARG A 24 8.55 -3.22 -4.57
N LEU A 25 7.93 -2.77 -3.47
CA LEU A 25 6.81 -1.84 -3.52
C LEU A 25 7.22 -0.49 -4.11
N TYR A 26 8.40 0.02 -3.75
CA TYR A 26 8.93 1.25 -4.33
C TYR A 26 9.08 1.13 -5.85
N ILE A 27 9.68 0.05 -6.35
CA ILE A 27 9.84 -0.18 -7.80
C ILE A 27 8.47 -0.18 -8.49
N LEU A 28 7.50 -0.92 -7.94
CA LEU A 28 6.16 -1.03 -8.51
C LEU A 28 5.34 0.26 -8.41
N PHE A 29 5.67 1.15 -7.47
CA PHE A 29 4.94 2.39 -7.23
C PHE A 29 5.49 3.57 -8.02
N THR A 30 6.80 3.58 -8.30
CA THR A 30 7.49 4.78 -8.80
C THR A 30 7.11 5.13 -10.24
N ALA A 31 6.87 4.13 -11.09
CA ALA A 31 6.39 4.37 -12.44
C ALA A 31 5.66 3.12 -12.99
N PRO A 32 4.81 3.28 -14.01
CA PRO A 32 4.31 2.16 -14.81
C PRO A 32 5.46 1.36 -15.45
N PRO A 33 5.26 0.07 -15.76
CA PRO A 33 6.30 -0.79 -16.34
C PRO A 33 6.90 -0.27 -17.65
N GLU A 34 6.14 0.52 -18.41
CA GLU A 34 6.52 1.06 -19.72
C GLU A 34 7.37 2.34 -19.63
N GLN A 35 7.48 2.94 -18.43
CA GLN A 35 8.17 4.21 -18.23
C GLN A 35 9.53 4.01 -17.57
N ASP A 36 10.51 4.78 -18.04
CA ASP A 36 11.84 4.81 -17.43
C ASP A 36 11.79 5.39 -16.02
N ILE A 37 12.43 4.71 -15.07
CA ILE A 37 12.62 5.22 -13.71
C ILE A 37 14.00 5.87 -13.62
N LEU A 38 14.02 7.16 -13.30
CA LEU A 38 15.24 7.83 -12.85
C LEU A 38 15.50 7.42 -11.41
N TRP A 39 16.51 6.56 -11.23
CA TRP A 39 16.85 6.06 -9.90
C TRP A 39 17.62 7.11 -9.11
N GLU A 40 16.89 7.92 -8.37
CA GLU A 40 17.45 8.82 -7.38
C GLU A 40 17.16 8.23 -5.99
N ALA A 41 18.19 7.60 -5.39
CA ALA A 41 18.13 7.01 -4.05
C ALA A 41 17.83 8.04 -2.91
N LYS A 42 17.66 9.32 -3.27
CA LYS A 42 17.33 10.45 -2.40
C LYS A 42 15.90 10.97 -2.58
N THR A 43 15.04 10.23 -3.29
CA THR A 43 13.62 10.59 -3.42
C THR A 43 12.83 10.24 -2.17
N ASP A 44 11.84 11.07 -1.81
CA ASP A 44 10.93 10.86 -0.67
C ASP A 44 9.97 9.66 -0.83
N ALA A 45 10.03 8.98 -1.99
CA ALA A 45 9.16 7.87 -2.33
C ALA A 45 9.40 6.64 -1.45
N ILE A 46 10.67 6.25 -1.20
CA ILE A 46 10.98 5.11 -0.31
C ILE A 46 10.49 5.37 1.13
N PRO A 47 10.79 6.53 1.76
CA PRO A 47 10.18 6.90 3.05
C PRO A 47 8.65 6.88 3.03
N GLY A 48 8.02 7.28 1.92
CA GLY A 48 6.57 7.21 1.73
C GLY A 48 6.01 5.78 1.82
N VAL A 49 6.63 4.85 1.10
CA VAL A 49 6.26 3.41 1.13
C VAL A 49 6.42 2.85 2.55
N LEU A 50 7.52 3.18 3.24
CA LEU A 50 7.75 2.76 4.63
C LEU A 50 6.67 3.26 5.59
N ARG A 51 6.29 4.54 5.47
CA ARG A 51 5.19 5.10 6.28
C ARG A 51 3.88 4.37 6.03
N TRP A 52 3.59 4.03 4.77
CA TRP A 52 2.38 3.28 4.43
C TRP A 52 2.41 1.84 4.97
N GLN A 53 3.52 1.12 4.84
CA GLN A 53 3.67 -0.21 5.45
C GLN A 53 3.50 -0.17 6.96
N THR A 54 4.07 0.85 7.62
CA THR A 54 3.90 1.08 9.07
C THR A 54 2.43 1.32 9.42
N ARG A 55 1.68 2.06 8.59
CA ARG A 55 0.24 2.24 8.77
C ARG A 55 -0.51 0.91 8.67
N ILE A 56 -0.21 0.10 7.65
CA ILE A 56 -0.84 -1.23 7.48
C ILE A 56 -0.58 -2.11 8.70
N TRP A 57 0.67 -2.15 9.17
CA TRP A 57 1.05 -2.88 10.37
C TRP A 57 0.18 -2.49 11.56
N HIS A 58 0.10 -1.19 11.85
CA HIS A 58 -0.72 -0.69 12.97
C HIS A 58 -2.21 -0.98 12.80
N LEU A 59 -2.76 -0.88 11.58
CA LEU A 59 -4.17 -1.23 11.31
C LEU A 59 -4.43 -2.70 11.62
N ALA A 60 -3.57 -3.59 11.13
CA ALA A 60 -3.69 -5.03 11.35
C ALA A 60 -3.55 -5.40 12.83
N THR A 61 -2.52 -4.89 13.53
CA THR A 61 -2.31 -5.20 14.94
C THR A 61 -3.43 -4.68 15.82
N LYS A 62 -3.88 -3.44 15.62
CA LYS A 62 -5.03 -2.88 16.34
C LYS A 62 -6.31 -3.68 16.11
N PHE A 63 -6.54 -4.13 14.88
CA PHE A 63 -7.68 -4.99 14.57
C PHE A 63 -7.60 -6.33 15.30
N ILE A 64 -6.43 -6.98 15.30
CA ILE A 64 -6.20 -8.24 16.02
C ILE A 64 -6.41 -8.05 17.53
N GLU A 65 -5.84 -7.01 18.10
CA GLU A 65 -6.00 -6.66 19.52
C GLU A 65 -7.48 -6.43 19.87
N ALA A 66 -8.19 -5.63 19.08
CA ALA A 66 -9.62 -5.37 19.27
C ALA A 66 -10.44 -6.67 19.24
N ARG A 67 -10.12 -7.58 18.32
CA ARG A 67 -10.77 -8.90 18.21
C ARG A 67 -10.51 -9.83 19.39
N ASN A 68 -9.37 -9.68 20.07
CA ASN A 68 -8.99 -10.51 21.22
C ASN A 68 -9.41 -9.90 22.56
N SER A 69 -9.62 -8.58 22.62
CA SER A 69 -9.85 -7.83 23.86
C SER A 69 -11.26 -7.92 24.46
N GLY A 70 -12.21 -8.65 23.83
CA GLY A 70 -13.56 -8.78 24.38
C GLY A 70 -14.58 -9.42 23.44
N PRO A 71 -15.86 -9.45 23.84
CA PRO A 71 -16.93 -9.98 23.01
C PRO A 71 -17.09 -9.15 21.73
N LEU A 72 -17.45 -9.83 20.64
CA LEU A 72 -17.68 -9.16 19.36
C LEU A 72 -18.81 -8.13 19.48
N PRO A 73 -18.60 -6.89 19.00
CA PRO A 73 -19.65 -5.89 19.03
C PRO A 73 -20.85 -6.34 18.21
N SER A 74 -22.05 -6.25 18.80
CA SER A 74 -23.29 -6.59 18.12
C SER A 74 -23.63 -5.51 17.09
N PRO A 75 -23.83 -5.85 15.79
CA PRO A 75 -24.18 -4.88 14.75
C PRO A 75 -25.47 -4.08 15.05
N HIS A 76 -26.36 -4.64 15.85
CA HIS A 76 -27.61 -3.99 16.25
C HIS A 76 -27.39 -2.79 17.20
N LEU A 77 -26.25 -2.75 17.89
CA LEU A 77 -25.90 -1.67 18.82
C LEU A 77 -25.24 -0.46 18.13
N LEU A 78 -24.98 -0.54 16.83
CA LEU A 78 -24.40 0.57 16.07
C LEU A 78 -25.39 1.74 15.97
N ASN A 79 -24.94 2.94 16.31
CA ASN A 79 -25.70 4.15 16.07
C ASN A 79 -25.80 4.45 14.56
N GLN A 80 -26.61 5.44 14.17
CA GLN A 80 -26.80 5.78 12.76
C GLN A 80 -25.49 6.22 12.08
N LYS A 81 -24.61 6.94 12.79
CA LYS A 81 -23.31 7.39 12.27
C LYS A 81 -22.39 6.21 11.96
N ASP A 82 -22.30 5.24 12.86
CA ASP A 82 -21.46 4.06 12.69
C ASP A 82 -21.97 3.16 11.57
N LYS A 83 -23.29 3.07 11.39
CA LYS A 83 -23.89 2.37 10.24
C LYS A 83 -23.54 3.05 8.91
N LEU A 84 -23.55 4.38 8.86
CA LEU A 84 -23.12 5.13 7.68
C LEU A 84 -21.64 4.93 7.39
N ASN A 85 -20.78 4.97 8.41
CA ASN A 85 -19.35 4.70 8.28
C ASN A 85 -19.08 3.27 7.79
N ALA A 86 -19.76 2.27 8.36
CA ALA A 86 -19.64 0.88 7.93
C ALA A 86 -20.05 0.70 6.46
N LYS A 87 -21.14 1.37 6.04
CA LYS A 87 -21.56 1.38 4.63
C LYS A 87 -20.53 2.05 3.74
N HIS A 88 -19.95 3.18 4.17
CA HIS A 88 -18.90 3.87 3.42
C HIS A 88 -17.66 2.97 3.24
N ILE A 89 -17.17 2.36 4.32
CA ILE A 89 -16.05 1.40 4.28
C ILE A 89 -16.38 0.24 3.34
N TRP A 90 -17.58 -0.32 3.42
CA TRP A 90 -18.00 -1.42 2.54
C TRP A 90 -17.95 -1.03 1.06
N THR A 91 -18.51 0.12 0.70
CA THR A 91 -18.49 0.65 -0.67
C THR A 91 -17.06 0.87 -1.15
N GLN A 92 -16.22 1.52 -0.33
CA GLN A 92 -14.84 1.84 -0.69
C GLN A 92 -13.97 0.59 -0.84
N LYS A 93 -14.17 -0.42 0.01
CA LYS A 93 -13.54 -1.73 -0.12
C LYS A 93 -13.91 -2.41 -1.44
N ASN A 94 -15.20 -2.51 -1.78
CA ASN A 94 -15.61 -3.18 -3.02
C ASN A 94 -15.13 -2.41 -4.27
N PHE A 95 -15.20 -1.08 -4.24
CA PHE A 95 -14.66 -0.25 -5.30
C PHE A 95 -13.15 -0.48 -5.49
N THR A 96 -12.39 -0.49 -4.39
CA THR A 96 -10.94 -0.75 -4.43
C THR A 96 -10.64 -2.14 -4.99
N VAL A 97 -11.39 -3.17 -4.59
CA VAL A 97 -11.22 -4.53 -5.14
C VAL A 97 -11.45 -4.56 -6.65
N SER A 98 -12.50 -3.89 -7.14
CA SER A 98 -12.79 -3.80 -8.57
C SER A 98 -11.65 -3.12 -9.33
N GLU A 99 -11.25 -1.93 -8.91
CA GLU A 99 -10.19 -1.14 -9.56
C GLU A 99 -8.84 -1.85 -9.53
N VAL A 100 -8.47 -2.44 -8.40
CA VAL A 100 -7.22 -3.20 -8.27
C VAL A 100 -7.23 -4.41 -9.20
N THR A 101 -8.37 -5.08 -9.34
CA THR A 101 -8.50 -6.23 -10.24
C THR A 101 -8.35 -5.81 -11.69
N GLU A 102 -9.03 -4.73 -12.11
CA GLU A 102 -8.96 -4.19 -13.46
C GLU A 102 -7.53 -3.73 -13.81
N TYR A 103 -6.92 -2.91 -12.95
CA TYR A 103 -5.54 -2.45 -13.14
C TYR A 103 -4.52 -3.58 -13.20
N PHE A 104 -4.78 -4.69 -12.50
CA PHE A 104 -3.86 -5.83 -12.47
C PHE A 104 -3.99 -6.69 -13.72
N LEU A 105 -5.21 -6.92 -14.19
CA LEU A 105 -5.50 -7.85 -15.29
C LEU A 105 -5.33 -7.21 -16.67
N GLU A 106 -5.70 -5.94 -16.82
CA GLU A 106 -5.76 -5.28 -18.12
C GLU A 106 -4.51 -4.40 -18.36
N ASP A 107 -4.22 -3.50 -17.42
CA ASP A 107 -3.26 -2.40 -17.65
C ASP A 107 -1.86 -2.64 -17.04
N TYR A 108 -1.72 -3.64 -16.16
CA TYR A 108 -0.53 -3.82 -15.30
C TYR A 108 -0.10 -2.53 -14.58
N LEU A 109 -1.07 -1.69 -14.21
CA LEU A 109 -0.87 -0.37 -13.63
C LEU A 109 -0.59 -0.47 -12.12
N PHE A 110 0.57 -1.02 -11.76
CA PHE A 110 0.94 -1.32 -10.36
C PHE A 110 1.02 -0.09 -9.46
N ASN A 111 1.45 1.05 -10.00
CA ASN A 111 1.44 2.32 -9.28
C ASN A 111 0.01 2.77 -8.96
N GLY A 112 -0.93 2.56 -9.88
CA GLY A 112 -2.36 2.76 -9.69
C GLY A 112 -2.93 1.83 -8.62
N ILE A 113 -2.58 0.54 -8.66
CA ILE A 113 -2.98 -0.46 -7.65
C ILE A 113 -2.54 -0.03 -6.25
N ILE A 114 -1.25 0.29 -6.09
CA ILE A 114 -0.70 0.70 -4.80
C ILE A 114 -1.37 1.99 -4.31
N SER A 115 -1.65 2.94 -5.21
CA SER A 115 -2.38 4.17 -4.88
C SER A 115 -3.80 3.88 -4.36
N ARG A 116 -4.52 2.94 -4.99
CA ARG A 116 -5.87 2.51 -4.55
C ARG A 116 -5.82 1.84 -3.19
N LEU A 117 -4.84 0.97 -2.95
CA LEU A 117 -4.64 0.31 -1.65
C LEU A 117 -4.25 1.32 -0.55
N MET A 118 -3.41 2.31 -0.86
CA MET A 118 -3.10 3.43 0.05
C MET A 118 -4.37 4.20 0.40
N GLY A 119 -5.19 4.53 -0.60
CA GLY A 119 -6.49 5.18 -0.42
C GLY A 119 -7.42 4.40 0.52
N LEU A 120 -7.58 3.09 0.29
CA LEU A 120 -8.39 2.23 1.15
C LEU A 120 -7.83 2.19 2.58
N SER A 121 -6.52 2.06 2.74
CA SER A 121 -5.90 2.05 4.06
C SER A 121 -6.09 3.36 4.82
N ASN A 122 -6.30 4.49 4.13
CA ASN A 122 -6.60 5.78 4.76
C ASN A 122 -8.03 5.88 5.31
N ILE A 123 -8.95 5.12 4.71
CA ILE A 123 -10.38 5.05 5.08
C ILE A 123 -10.58 4.08 6.24
N LEU A 124 -9.78 3.01 6.29
CA LEU A 124 -9.69 2.07 7.41
C LEU A 124 -8.93 2.69 8.59
#